data_AF-A0A0J9SIM2-F1
#
_entry.id   AF-A0A0J9SIM2-F1
#
_cell.length_a   1.000
_cell.length_b   1.000
_cell.length_c   1.000
_cell.angle_alpha   90.00
_cell.angle_beta   90.00
_cell.angle_gamma   90.00
#
_symmetry.space_group_name_H-M   'P 1'
#
loop_
_entity.id
_entity.type
_entity.pdbx_description
1 polymer ?
#
loop_
_entity_poly.entity_id
_entity_poly.type
_entity_poly.pdbx_seq_one_letter_code
_entity_poly.pdbx_strand_id
1 'polypeptide(L)'
;MVELECEIYYRTKQKNHEYFYYEFSDVKSVFSNVTEPYLEKVKNIEDPILQHISLYLVHNYNNYKPDFSDTGDYSKNEACKNLNRWIDKEKSIYTRATKCSKNKDAWNKHIESLWEKLQINNNNGKKCNRYEHFSNTTTFPDELKEYTCYQHVPENYTCTAPQVNSSTTENPCSNCITTCPPCKNNCTNSESTIQSSYLTSTPDNCATICTQMCPDGFPSLIPTVSISVCFTLLGVFILQFFLYKVIKNVLL
;
A
#
# COMPACT_ATOMS: atom_id res chain seq x y z
N MET A 1 11.63 -21.01 25.02
CA MET A 1 11.94 -19.97 26.02
C MET A 1 12.08 -18.61 25.36
N VAL A 2 12.87 -18.50 24.28
CA VAL A 2 13.03 -17.26 23.47
C VAL A 2 11.72 -16.73 22.86
N GLU A 3 10.82 -17.63 22.43
CA GLU A 3 9.54 -17.25 21.81
C GLU A 3 8.56 -16.59 22.79
N LEU A 4 8.59 -17.02 24.06
CA LEU A 4 7.76 -16.45 25.14
C LEU A 4 8.27 -15.05 25.56
N GLU A 5 9.59 -14.85 25.54
CA GLU A 5 10.23 -13.56 25.84
C GLU A 5 9.96 -12.52 24.75
N CYS A 6 9.93 -12.93 23.47
CA CYS A 6 9.51 -12.07 22.37
C CYS A 6 8.05 -11.62 22.52
N GLU A 7 7.12 -12.53 22.83
CA GLU A 7 5.72 -12.14 23.04
C GLU A 7 5.53 -11.19 24.23
N ILE A 8 6.25 -11.39 25.33
CA ILE A 8 6.19 -10.52 26.50
C ILE A 8 6.81 -9.14 26.19
N TYR A 9 7.87 -9.09 25.39
CA TYR A 9 8.49 -7.84 24.92
C TYR A 9 7.53 -7.00 24.04
N TYR A 10 6.78 -7.64 23.13
CA TYR A 10 5.76 -6.92 22.34
C TYR A 10 4.57 -6.47 23.18
N ARG A 11 4.13 -7.27 24.17
CA ARG A 11 3.03 -6.89 25.08
C ARG A 11 3.38 -5.78 26.07
N THR A 12 4.67 -5.53 26.32
CA THR A 12 5.14 -4.50 27.25
C THR A 12 5.51 -3.18 26.58
N LYS A 13 5.37 -3.05 25.25
CA LYS A 13 5.45 -1.74 24.60
C LYS A 13 4.34 -0.85 25.17
N GLN A 14 4.75 0.23 25.80
CA GLN A 14 3.84 1.30 26.20
C GLN A 14 3.06 1.73 24.95
N LYS A 15 1.74 1.51 24.94
CA LYS A 15 0.86 1.88 23.83
C LYS A 15 0.88 3.39 23.66
N ASN A 16 1.76 3.85 22.78
CA ASN A 16 2.07 5.24 22.53
C ASN A 16 1.67 5.63 21.10
N HIS A 17 2.02 6.84 20.70
CA HIS A 17 1.71 7.34 19.37
C HIS A 17 2.17 6.41 18.23
N GLU A 18 3.43 5.97 18.29
CA GLU A 18 4.06 5.14 17.26
C GLU A 18 3.43 3.77 17.17
N TYR A 19 3.06 3.18 18.32
CA TYR A 19 2.36 1.91 18.37
C TYR A 19 1.05 1.97 17.58
N PHE A 20 0.19 2.94 17.87
CA PHE A 20 -1.10 3.06 17.18
C PHE A 20 -0.95 3.48 15.71
N TYR A 21 0.04 4.32 15.40
CA TYR A 21 0.35 4.68 14.01
C TYR A 21 0.72 3.44 13.18
N TYR A 22 1.59 2.58 13.72
CA TYR A 22 1.96 1.32 13.09
C TYR A 22 0.75 0.40 12.94
N GLU A 23 0.01 0.17 14.03
CA GLU A 23 -1.10 -0.79 14.06
C GLU A 23 -2.22 -0.45 13.08
N PHE A 24 -2.57 0.83 12.93
CA PHE A 24 -3.62 1.25 11.99
C PHE A 24 -3.14 1.33 10.53
N SER A 25 -1.82 1.49 10.31
CA SER A 25 -1.25 1.55 8.95
C SER A 25 -0.80 0.18 8.42
N ASP A 26 -0.72 -0.82 9.30
CA ASP A 26 -0.27 -2.16 8.98
C ASP A 26 -1.25 -2.92 8.09
N VAL A 27 -0.72 -3.70 7.15
CA VAL A 27 -1.52 -4.48 6.21
C VAL A 27 -2.02 -5.74 6.89
N LYS A 28 -3.34 -5.84 7.06
CA LYS A 28 -3.97 -6.97 7.74
C LYS A 28 -4.19 -8.13 6.79
N SER A 29 -3.66 -9.29 7.16
CA SER A 29 -3.96 -10.58 6.51
C SER A 29 -5.23 -11.22 7.07
N VAL A 30 -5.65 -10.84 8.28
CA VAL A 30 -6.82 -11.38 8.98
C VAL A 30 -7.58 -10.24 9.65
N PHE A 31 -8.90 -10.22 9.48
CA PHE A 31 -9.80 -9.26 10.13
C PHE A 31 -10.54 -9.91 11.30
N SER A 32 -10.05 -9.68 12.51
CA SER A 32 -10.76 -9.99 13.75
C SER A 32 -11.82 -8.93 14.07
N ASN A 33 -12.84 -9.30 14.84
CA ASN A 33 -13.84 -8.38 15.39
C ASN A 33 -14.60 -7.53 14.36
N VAL A 34 -14.71 -8.03 13.12
CA VAL A 34 -15.65 -7.55 12.10
C VAL A 34 -16.82 -8.53 12.03
N THR A 35 -17.82 -8.30 12.88
CA THR A 35 -19.01 -9.15 12.96
C THR A 35 -20.25 -8.40 12.48
N GLU A 36 -21.39 -9.08 12.44
CA GLU A 36 -22.67 -8.42 12.27
C GLU A 36 -22.94 -7.37 13.37
N PRO A 37 -23.60 -6.24 13.06
CA PRO A 37 -24.19 -5.86 11.76
C PRO A 37 -23.23 -5.13 10.80
N TYR A 38 -21.95 -4.99 11.16
CA TYR A 38 -21.00 -4.21 10.38
C TYR A 38 -20.56 -4.94 9.12
N LEU A 39 -20.40 -6.26 9.19
CA LEU A 39 -20.01 -7.07 8.05
C LEU A 39 -21.04 -6.99 6.91
N GLU A 40 -22.34 -7.12 7.19
CA GLU A 40 -23.36 -6.89 6.15
C GLU A 40 -23.30 -5.47 5.57
N LYS A 41 -23.05 -4.43 6.39
CA LYS A 41 -22.90 -3.07 5.86
C LYS A 41 -21.70 -2.94 4.93
N VAL A 42 -20.57 -3.58 5.24
CA VAL A 42 -19.36 -3.58 4.41
C VAL A 42 -19.61 -4.32 3.09
N LYS A 43 -20.24 -5.49 3.11
CA LYS A 43 -20.55 -6.29 1.91
C LYS A 43 -21.38 -5.52 0.87
N ASN A 44 -22.29 -4.67 1.34
CA ASN A 44 -23.19 -3.89 0.48
C ASN A 44 -22.56 -2.60 -0.09
N ILE A 45 -21.25 -2.38 0.10
CA ILE A 45 -20.52 -1.26 -0.52
C ILE A 45 -20.04 -1.70 -1.90
N GLU A 46 -20.50 -1.00 -2.94
CA GLU A 46 -20.19 -1.29 -4.34
C GLU A 46 -18.74 -0.96 -4.70
N ASP A 47 -18.19 0.12 -4.15
CA ASP A 47 -16.82 0.55 -4.40
C ASP A 47 -15.85 -0.34 -3.60
N PRO A 48 -14.96 -1.11 -4.27
CA PRO A 48 -14.06 -2.04 -3.59
C PRO A 48 -13.03 -1.34 -2.69
N ILE A 49 -12.63 -0.10 -3.01
CA ILE A 49 -11.73 0.68 -2.17
C ILE A 49 -12.45 1.09 -0.90
N LEU A 50 -13.67 1.64 -1.01
CA LEU A 50 -14.47 1.98 0.16
C LEU A 50 -14.86 0.76 0.99
N GLN A 51 -15.11 -0.38 0.35
CA GLN A 51 -15.36 -1.66 1.03
C GLN A 51 -14.13 -2.04 1.87
N HIS A 52 -12.93 -1.96 1.30
CA HIS A 52 -11.69 -2.28 2.01
C HIS A 52 -11.41 -1.31 3.16
N ILE A 53 -11.53 0.00 2.92
CA ILE A 53 -11.37 1.02 3.97
C ILE A 53 -12.39 0.81 5.10
N SER A 54 -13.64 0.47 4.77
CA SER A 54 -14.68 0.17 5.76
C SER A 54 -14.33 -1.06 6.61
N LEU A 55 -13.76 -2.10 5.99
CA LEU A 55 -13.34 -3.30 6.69
C LEU A 55 -12.22 -3.00 7.71
N TYR A 56 -11.21 -2.23 7.30
CA TYR A 56 -10.15 -1.76 8.19
C TYR A 56 -10.69 -0.87 9.30
N LEU A 57 -11.63 0.04 8.99
CA LEU A 57 -12.21 0.92 9.98
C LEU A 57 -12.89 0.12 11.10
N VAL A 58 -13.74 -0.85 10.76
CA VAL A 58 -14.45 -1.67 11.75
C VAL A 58 -13.45 -2.48 12.59
N HIS A 59 -12.48 -3.11 11.94
CA HIS A 59 -11.44 -3.89 12.59
C HIS A 59 -10.63 -3.04 13.58
N ASN A 60 -10.07 -1.93 13.11
CA ASN A 60 -9.26 -1.01 13.91
C ASN A 60 -10.08 -0.44 15.07
N TYR A 61 -11.31 0.00 14.82
CA TYR A 61 -12.17 0.55 15.84
C TYR A 61 -12.47 -0.47 16.94
N ASN A 62 -12.89 -1.68 16.58
CA ASN A 62 -13.31 -2.69 17.56
C ASN A 62 -12.13 -3.28 18.34
N ASN A 63 -10.99 -3.54 17.68
CA ASN A 63 -9.80 -4.08 18.35
C ASN A 63 -9.20 -3.11 19.36
N TYR A 64 -9.20 -1.82 19.03
CA TYR A 64 -8.56 -0.79 19.85
C TYR A 64 -9.53 0.00 20.73
N LYS A 65 -10.82 -0.37 20.72
CA LYS A 65 -11.83 0.19 21.63
C LYS A 65 -11.42 0.18 23.11
N PRO A 66 -10.81 -0.89 23.66
CA PRO A 66 -10.37 -0.88 25.06
C PRO A 66 -9.33 0.21 25.39
N ASP A 67 -8.64 0.72 24.38
CA ASP A 67 -7.63 1.77 24.52
C ASP A 67 -8.21 3.19 24.35
N PHE A 68 -9.48 3.33 23.98
CA PHE A 68 -10.15 4.63 23.88
C PHE A 68 -10.51 5.22 25.25
N SER A 69 -10.88 6.50 25.27
CA SER A 69 -11.34 7.20 26.48
C SER A 69 -12.85 7.07 26.65
N ASP A 70 -13.34 7.13 27.90
CA ASP A 70 -14.78 7.10 28.19
C ASP A 70 -15.49 8.37 27.69
N THR A 71 -14.78 9.50 27.66
CA THR A 71 -15.30 10.78 27.13
C THR A 71 -15.30 10.80 25.60
N GLY A 72 -14.52 9.94 24.96
CA GLY A 72 -14.24 9.99 23.53
C GLY A 72 -13.31 11.12 23.10
N ASP A 73 -12.70 11.85 24.03
CA ASP A 73 -11.75 12.90 23.73
C ASP A 73 -10.52 12.31 23.03
N TYR A 74 -10.31 12.72 21.78
CA TYR A 74 -9.18 12.30 20.95
C TYR A 74 -7.87 13.00 21.37
N SER A 75 -7.92 14.21 21.92
CA SER A 75 -6.75 15.05 22.15
C SER A 75 -5.80 14.47 23.20
N LYS A 76 -6.35 13.70 24.14
CA LYS A 76 -5.64 13.02 25.23
C LYS A 76 -5.58 11.50 25.06
N ASN A 77 -6.01 10.98 23.90
CA ASN A 77 -6.09 9.55 23.64
C ASN A 77 -5.35 9.21 22.35
N GLU A 78 -4.14 8.67 22.47
CA GLU A 78 -3.29 8.39 21.31
C GLU A 78 -3.90 7.39 20.33
N ALA A 79 -4.70 6.41 20.81
CA ALA A 79 -5.42 5.48 19.95
C ALA A 79 -6.44 6.21 19.08
N CYS A 80 -7.32 7.00 19.69
CA CYS A 80 -8.37 7.73 18.98
C CYS A 80 -7.80 8.80 18.03
N LYS A 81 -6.75 9.51 18.47
CA LYS A 81 -6.03 10.47 17.64
C LYS A 81 -5.43 9.84 16.40
N ASN A 82 -4.75 8.70 16.54
CA ASN A 82 -4.16 8.00 15.39
C ASN A 82 -5.21 7.39 14.48
N LEU A 83 -6.32 6.89 15.01
CA LEU A 83 -7.41 6.36 14.18
C LEU A 83 -8.06 7.47 13.34
N ASN A 84 -8.30 8.65 13.91
CA ASN A 84 -8.78 9.82 13.17
C ASN A 84 -7.76 10.27 12.11
N ARG A 85 -6.46 10.28 12.42
CA ARG A 85 -5.43 10.60 11.41
C ARG A 85 -5.41 9.61 10.25
N TRP A 86 -5.50 8.32 10.56
CA TRP A 86 -5.55 7.27 9.55
C TRP A 86 -6.77 7.45 8.65
N ILE A 87 -7.97 7.62 9.22
CA ILE A 87 -9.18 7.78 8.42
C ILE A 87 -9.14 9.02 7.52
N ASP A 88 -8.54 10.13 7.99
CA ASP A 88 -8.40 11.36 7.22
C ASP A 88 -7.34 11.27 6.12
N LYS A 89 -6.29 10.48 6.33
CA LYS A 89 -5.33 10.13 5.28
C LYS A 89 -6.02 9.36 4.16
N GLU A 90 -6.78 8.32 4.50
CA GLU A 90 -7.54 7.54 3.52
C GLU A 90 -8.58 8.41 2.79
N LYS A 91 -9.27 9.31 3.52
CA LYS A 91 -10.19 10.32 2.94
C LYS A 91 -9.49 11.19 1.91
N SER A 92 -8.31 11.70 2.26
CA SER A 92 -7.53 12.58 1.40
C SER A 92 -7.13 11.88 0.10
N ILE A 93 -6.68 10.63 0.18
CA ILE A 93 -6.31 9.85 -1.00
C ILE A 93 -7.54 9.58 -1.87
N TYR A 94 -8.60 8.99 -1.28
CA TYR A 94 -9.79 8.57 -2.03
C TYR A 94 -10.54 9.73 -2.69
N THR A 95 -10.60 10.89 -2.02
CA THR A 95 -11.34 12.06 -2.51
C THR A 95 -10.48 13.07 -3.26
N ARG A 96 -9.18 12.79 -3.44
CA ARG A 96 -8.18 13.74 -3.93
C ARG A 96 -8.22 15.06 -3.15
N ALA A 97 -8.14 14.96 -1.83
CA ALA A 97 -8.32 16.06 -0.89
C ALA A 97 -9.61 16.85 -1.21
N THR A 98 -10.75 16.15 -1.30
CA THR A 98 -12.08 16.67 -1.62
C THR A 98 -12.29 17.29 -3.00
N LYS A 99 -11.29 17.25 -3.89
CA LYS A 99 -11.40 17.76 -5.26
C LYS A 99 -12.29 16.88 -6.16
N CYS A 100 -12.52 15.63 -5.77
CA CYS A 100 -13.47 14.74 -6.42
C CYS A 100 -14.78 14.67 -5.63
N SER A 101 -15.80 15.41 -6.09
CA SER A 101 -17.10 15.54 -5.39
C SER A 101 -17.84 14.21 -5.24
N LYS A 102 -17.94 13.41 -6.31
CA LYS A 102 -18.59 12.09 -6.25
C LYS A 102 -17.93 11.17 -5.22
N ASN A 103 -16.60 11.15 -5.15
CA ASN A 103 -15.85 10.37 -4.17
C ASN A 103 -16.08 10.92 -2.76
N LYS A 104 -16.14 12.25 -2.59
CA LYS A 104 -16.49 12.86 -1.30
C LYS A 104 -17.90 12.43 -0.84
N ASP A 105 -18.86 12.41 -1.75
CA ASP A 105 -20.24 12.00 -1.43
C ASP A 105 -20.30 10.50 -1.07
N ALA A 106 -19.60 9.65 -1.82
CA ALA A 106 -19.46 8.24 -1.53
C ALA A 106 -18.78 8.00 -0.16
N TRP A 107 -17.71 8.74 0.14
CA TRP A 107 -17.03 8.71 1.42
C TRP A 107 -18.00 9.03 2.58
N ASN A 108 -18.75 10.14 2.47
CA ASN A 108 -19.70 10.53 3.50
C ASN A 108 -20.81 9.49 3.68
N LYS A 109 -21.36 8.98 2.56
CA LYS A 109 -22.41 7.96 2.56
C LYS A 109 -21.96 6.67 3.24
N HIS A 110 -20.73 6.22 3.00
CA HIS A 110 -20.27 4.92 3.44
C HIS A 110 -19.44 4.98 4.72
N ILE A 111 -18.37 5.77 4.73
CA ILE A 111 -17.36 5.80 5.80
C ILE A 111 -17.82 6.61 7.01
N GLU A 112 -18.24 7.87 6.83
CA GLU A 112 -18.70 8.70 7.96
C GLU A 112 -19.95 8.09 8.61
N SER A 113 -20.91 7.62 7.80
CA SER A 113 -22.08 6.88 8.30
C SER A 113 -21.72 5.58 9.03
N LEU A 114 -20.62 4.91 8.66
CA LEU A 114 -20.15 3.71 9.38
C LEU A 114 -19.51 4.08 10.71
N TRP A 115 -18.72 5.16 10.76
CA TRP A 115 -18.16 5.70 11.99
C TRP A 115 -19.26 6.06 12.99
N GLU A 116 -20.29 6.78 12.57
CA GLU A 116 -21.42 7.15 13.43
C GLU A 116 -22.10 5.92 14.04
N LYS A 117 -22.31 4.86 13.25
CA LYS A 117 -22.87 3.59 13.76
C LYS A 117 -21.94 2.94 14.78
N LEU A 118 -20.63 2.96 14.55
CA LEU A 118 -19.64 2.49 15.51
C LEU A 118 -19.69 3.31 16.82
N GLN A 119 -20.03 4.60 16.79
CA GLN A 119 -20.24 5.37 18.03
C GLN A 119 -21.54 4.99 18.75
N ILE A 120 -22.66 4.95 18.03
CA ILE A 120 -24.01 4.79 18.60
C ILE A 120 -24.19 3.42 19.26
N ASN A 121 -23.68 2.36 18.62
CA ASN A 121 -23.78 1.01 19.19
C ASN A 121 -22.90 0.81 20.44
N ASN A 122 -22.20 1.86 20.88
CA ASN A 122 -21.25 1.85 21.99
C ASN A 122 -21.66 2.74 23.18
N ASN A 123 -22.95 3.05 23.33
CA ASN A 123 -23.50 3.99 24.33
C ASN A 123 -23.11 3.76 25.82
N ASN A 124 -22.51 2.62 26.20
CA ASN A 124 -22.14 2.31 27.59
C ASN A 124 -20.62 2.12 27.81
N GLY A 125 -19.74 2.62 26.93
CA GLY A 125 -18.29 2.46 27.16
C GLY A 125 -17.37 3.38 26.36
N LYS A 126 -16.07 3.10 26.46
CA LYS A 126 -14.98 3.75 25.72
C LYS A 126 -15.31 3.91 24.24
N LYS A 127 -15.11 5.11 23.73
CA LYS A 127 -15.43 5.48 22.35
C LYS A 127 -14.39 6.44 21.78
N CYS A 128 -14.43 6.70 20.48
CA CYS A 128 -13.52 7.65 19.84
C CYS A 128 -14.31 8.69 19.07
N ASN A 129 -14.41 9.93 19.56
CA ASN A 129 -15.14 10.95 18.82
C ASN A 129 -14.43 11.26 17.48
N ARG A 130 -15.22 11.44 16.43
CA ARG A 130 -14.70 11.85 15.12
C ARG A 130 -14.14 13.26 15.22
N TYR A 131 -12.90 13.45 14.81
CA TYR A 131 -12.29 14.75 14.63
C TYR A 131 -11.50 14.77 13.34
N GLU A 132 -11.81 15.72 12.47
CA GLU A 132 -11.13 15.85 11.18
C GLU A 132 -9.75 16.51 11.35
N HIS A 133 -8.69 15.73 11.13
CA HIS A 133 -7.34 16.19 10.83
C HIS A 133 -7.12 16.41 9.32
N PHE A 134 -8.20 16.71 8.60
CA PHE A 134 -8.24 16.81 7.16
C PHE A 134 -7.98 18.25 6.68
N SER A 135 -7.17 18.41 5.61
CA SER A 135 -6.97 19.70 4.95
C SER A 135 -7.72 19.73 3.61
N ASN A 136 -8.83 20.47 3.58
CA ASN A 136 -9.56 20.78 2.35
C ASN A 136 -8.86 21.83 1.47
N THR A 137 -7.77 22.43 1.94
CA THR A 137 -6.97 23.45 1.24
C THR A 137 -5.71 22.89 0.61
N THR A 138 -5.50 21.57 0.65
CA THR A 138 -4.33 20.91 0.06
C THR A 138 -4.12 21.37 -1.39
N THR A 139 -2.95 21.92 -1.70
CA THR A 139 -2.55 22.28 -3.07
C THR A 139 -1.73 21.14 -3.67
N PHE A 140 -1.96 20.87 -4.95
CA PHE A 140 -1.15 19.90 -5.71
C PHE A 140 -0.16 20.66 -6.61
N PRO A 141 1.02 20.08 -6.89
CA PRO A 141 1.92 20.59 -7.92
C PRO A 141 1.19 20.83 -9.25
N ASP A 142 1.69 21.79 -10.01
CA ASP A 142 1.02 22.28 -11.22
C ASP A 142 0.88 21.20 -12.29
N GLU A 143 1.87 20.31 -12.36
CA GLU A 143 1.90 19.13 -13.23
C GLU A 143 0.80 18.10 -12.90
N LEU A 144 0.18 18.22 -11.73
CA LEU A 144 -0.91 17.37 -11.25
C LEU A 144 -2.25 18.13 -11.15
N LYS A 145 -2.34 19.37 -11.64
CA LYS A 145 -3.60 20.13 -11.67
C LYS A 145 -4.62 19.55 -12.65
N GLU A 146 -4.15 18.96 -13.75
CA GLU A 146 -5.00 18.20 -14.65
C GLU A 146 -5.26 16.83 -14.03
N TYR A 147 -6.52 16.54 -13.70
CA TYR A 147 -6.92 15.25 -13.15
C TYR A 147 -8.30 14.86 -13.62
N THR A 148 -8.48 13.55 -13.79
CA THR A 148 -9.78 12.94 -13.98
C THR A 148 -10.17 12.24 -12.69
N CYS A 149 -11.33 12.60 -12.13
CA CYS A 149 -11.91 11.83 -11.03
C CYS A 149 -12.43 10.51 -11.61
N TYR A 150 -11.67 9.44 -11.43
CA TYR A 150 -12.10 8.11 -11.83
C TYR A 150 -13.34 7.71 -11.02
N GLN A 151 -14.41 7.41 -11.74
CA GLN A 151 -15.53 6.69 -11.18
C GLN A 151 -15.12 5.23 -11.10
N HIS A 152 -15.33 4.60 -9.94
CA HIS A 152 -15.04 3.19 -9.80
C HIS A 152 -16.05 2.45 -10.65
N VAL A 153 -15.52 1.82 -11.69
CA VAL A 153 -16.32 1.21 -12.72
C VAL A 153 -16.69 -0.19 -12.24
N PRO A 154 -17.99 -0.55 -12.14
CA PRO A 154 -18.40 -1.91 -11.79
C PRO A 154 -17.77 -2.94 -12.73
N GLU A 155 -17.51 -4.17 -12.25
CA GLU A 155 -16.94 -5.25 -13.08
C GLU A 155 -17.75 -5.53 -14.36
N ASN A 156 -19.04 -5.21 -14.37
CA ASN A 156 -19.94 -5.41 -15.50
C ASN A 156 -20.08 -4.18 -16.43
N TYR A 157 -19.24 -3.16 -16.28
CA TYR A 157 -19.28 -2.02 -17.18
C TYR A 157 -18.75 -2.38 -18.55
N THR A 158 -19.63 -2.26 -19.54
CA THR A 158 -19.27 -2.38 -20.94
C THR A 158 -18.45 -1.16 -21.35
N CYS A 159 -17.13 -1.32 -21.42
CA CYS A 159 -16.27 -0.34 -22.08
C CYS A 159 -16.65 -0.25 -23.56
N THR A 160 -17.40 0.77 -23.94
CA THR A 160 -17.58 1.14 -25.34
C THR A 160 -16.33 1.87 -25.80
N ALA A 161 -15.56 1.23 -26.68
CA ALA A 161 -14.46 1.91 -27.37
C ALA A 161 -15.01 3.17 -28.06
N PRO A 162 -14.33 4.33 -27.93
CA PRO A 162 -14.75 5.52 -28.64
C PRO A 162 -14.80 5.21 -30.13
N GLN A 163 -15.92 5.56 -30.77
CA GLN A 163 -16.11 5.37 -32.21
C GLN A 163 -15.01 6.16 -32.93
N VAL A 164 -14.02 5.44 -33.46
CA VAL A 164 -13.03 6.02 -34.35
C VAL A 164 -13.77 6.36 -35.62
N ASN A 165 -14.10 7.64 -35.80
CA ASN A 165 -14.50 8.15 -37.11
C ASN A 165 -13.30 7.92 -38.03
N SER A 166 -13.39 6.89 -38.89
CA SER A 166 -12.35 6.57 -39.86
C SER A 166 -12.13 7.77 -40.77
N SER A 167 -11.12 8.57 -40.45
CA SER A 167 -10.43 9.38 -41.44
C SER A 167 -9.32 8.50 -41.99
N THR A 168 -9.33 8.32 -43.31
CA THR A 168 -8.35 7.59 -44.10
C THR A 168 -6.95 8.15 -43.85
N THR A 169 -6.15 7.49 -43.03
CA THR A 169 -4.71 7.71 -42.96
C THR A 169 -3.99 6.36 -42.99
N GLU A 170 -3.03 6.28 -43.89
CA GLU A 170 -2.24 5.11 -44.28
C GLU A 170 -1.69 4.33 -43.08
N ASN A 171 -1.64 3.00 -43.22
CA ASN A 171 -1.15 2.07 -42.19
C ASN A 171 0.33 2.35 -41.87
N PRO A 172 0.67 2.84 -40.66
CA PRO A 172 2.04 3.20 -40.28
C PRO A 172 2.97 1.97 -40.10
N CYS A 173 2.44 0.75 -40.15
CA CYS A 173 3.21 -0.49 -39.95
C CYS A 173 3.76 -1.11 -41.26
N SER A 174 3.51 -0.51 -42.43
CA SER A 174 4.00 -1.04 -43.72
C SER A 174 5.53 -0.97 -43.85
N ASN A 175 6.19 -0.04 -43.14
CA ASN A 175 7.64 0.15 -43.18
C ASN A 175 8.44 -0.79 -42.25
N CYS A 176 7.79 -1.55 -41.37
CA CYS A 176 8.48 -2.43 -40.41
C CYS A 176 8.87 -3.81 -41.00
N ILE A 177 8.41 -4.14 -42.21
CA ILE A 177 8.60 -5.49 -42.79
C ILE A 177 10.01 -5.68 -43.38
N THR A 178 10.76 -4.60 -43.64
CA THR A 178 11.95 -4.68 -44.50
C THR A 178 13.32 -4.64 -43.80
N THR A 179 13.41 -4.54 -42.46
CA THR A 179 14.72 -4.32 -41.79
C THR A 179 15.09 -5.28 -40.65
N CYS A 180 14.29 -6.30 -40.34
CA CYS A 180 14.70 -7.31 -39.34
C CYS A 180 15.54 -8.42 -39.97
N PRO A 181 16.81 -8.64 -39.55
CA PRO A 181 17.55 -9.83 -39.97
C PRO A 181 16.91 -11.10 -39.36
N PRO A 182 16.94 -12.25 -40.06
CA PRO A 182 16.28 -13.46 -39.60
C PRO A 182 16.91 -13.98 -38.30
N CYS A 183 16.08 -14.22 -37.28
CA CYS A 183 16.50 -14.84 -36.02
C CYS A 183 17.05 -16.25 -36.28
N LYS A 184 18.18 -16.59 -35.68
CA LYS A 184 18.81 -17.90 -35.79
C LYS A 184 18.00 -18.91 -34.96
N ASN A 185 17.25 -19.76 -35.63
CA ASN A 185 16.37 -20.79 -35.07
C ASN A 185 17.12 -21.66 -34.04
N ASN A 186 16.82 -21.52 -32.75
CA ASN A 186 17.16 -22.50 -31.72
C ASN A 186 16.23 -22.41 -30.49
N CYS A 187 14.97 -22.01 -30.68
CA CYS A 187 13.95 -22.17 -29.65
C CYS A 187 13.41 -23.60 -29.77
N THR A 188 13.90 -24.51 -28.92
CA THR A 188 13.30 -25.84 -28.78
C THR A 188 11.93 -25.67 -28.13
N ASN A 189 10.90 -26.10 -28.85
CA ASN A 189 9.52 -26.08 -28.39
C ASN A 189 9.39 -26.88 -27.08
N SER A 190 8.93 -26.21 -26.02
CA SER A 190 8.22 -26.86 -24.92
C SER A 190 6.83 -26.25 -24.88
N GLU A 191 5.87 -26.97 -25.46
CA GLU A 191 4.46 -26.66 -25.37
C GLU A 191 4.00 -26.74 -23.91
N SER A 192 3.47 -25.66 -23.37
CA SER A 192 2.36 -25.76 -22.42
C SER A 192 1.43 -24.57 -22.60
N THR A 193 0.33 -24.88 -23.26
CA THR A 193 -0.90 -24.15 -23.48
C THR A 193 -1.33 -23.28 -22.28
N ILE A 194 -1.19 -21.96 -22.39
CA ILE A 194 -2.20 -21.02 -21.91
C ILE A 194 -2.37 -19.96 -22.98
N GLN A 195 -3.49 -20.06 -23.69
CA GLN A 195 -3.95 -19.12 -24.70
C GLN A 195 -4.39 -17.83 -23.97
N SER A 196 -3.47 -16.89 -23.77
CA SER A 196 -3.83 -15.52 -23.37
C SER A 196 -4.14 -14.72 -24.63
N SER A 197 -5.37 -14.88 -25.12
CA SER A 197 -5.94 -13.97 -26.10
C SER A 197 -6.46 -12.75 -25.35
N TYR A 198 -5.69 -11.66 -25.26
CA TYR A 198 -6.14 -10.25 -25.35
C TYR A 198 -4.91 -9.32 -25.37
N LEU A 199 -4.33 -9.15 -26.56
CA LEU A 199 -3.58 -7.95 -26.93
C LEU A 199 -4.43 -7.25 -27.99
N THR A 200 -5.09 -6.16 -27.61
CA THR A 200 -5.64 -5.19 -28.56
C THR A 200 -5.09 -3.82 -28.23
N SER A 201 -4.22 -3.40 -29.11
CA SER A 201 -3.52 -2.13 -29.27
C SER A 201 -4.44 -0.90 -29.29
N THR A 202 -4.01 0.15 -28.59
CA THR A 202 -4.08 1.55 -29.06
C THR A 202 -2.66 2.13 -29.14
N PRO A 203 -2.42 3.17 -29.96
CA PRO A 203 -1.14 3.39 -30.64
C PRO A 203 -0.16 4.29 -29.86
N ASP A 204 0.69 3.68 -29.05
CA ASP A 204 2.00 4.26 -28.68
C ASP A 204 3.05 3.80 -29.69
N ASN A 205 2.87 4.17 -30.96
CA ASN A 205 3.81 3.86 -32.04
C ASN A 205 5.07 4.74 -31.90
N CYS A 206 5.98 4.30 -31.03
CA CYS A 206 7.46 4.38 -31.13
C CYS A 206 8.17 4.05 -29.80
N ALA A 207 7.45 3.73 -28.72
CA ALA A 207 8.05 3.60 -27.39
C ALA A 207 8.17 2.15 -26.89
N THR A 208 8.56 1.19 -27.71
CA THR A 208 9.18 -0.06 -27.18
C THR A 208 10.07 -0.74 -28.22
N ILE A 209 11.04 0.01 -28.76
CA ILE A 209 12.21 -0.62 -29.37
C ILE A 209 13.01 -1.27 -28.23
N CYS A 210 12.94 -2.62 -28.21
CA CYS A 210 13.81 -3.55 -27.50
C CYS A 210 13.71 -3.64 -25.96
N THR A 211 12.68 -4.30 -25.45
CA THR A 211 12.83 -5.13 -24.25
C THR A 211 13.14 -6.58 -24.65
N GLN A 212 14.34 -6.79 -25.23
CA GLN A 212 15.05 -8.04 -25.02
C GLN A 212 15.96 -7.85 -23.80
N MET A 213 15.36 -7.96 -22.61
CA MET A 213 16.11 -8.38 -21.44
C MET A 213 16.06 -9.91 -21.45
N CYS A 214 17.13 -10.51 -21.96
CA CYS A 214 17.48 -11.88 -21.58
C CYS A 214 17.56 -11.95 -20.05
N PRO A 215 17.10 -13.04 -19.40
CA PRO A 215 17.29 -13.24 -17.98
C PRO A 215 18.75 -13.67 -17.72
N ASP A 216 19.69 -12.75 -17.90
CA ASP A 216 21.06 -12.94 -17.41
C ASP A 216 21.19 -12.17 -16.10
N GLY A 217 21.10 -12.92 -15.01
CA GLY A 217 21.68 -12.63 -13.70
C GLY A 217 21.36 -11.25 -13.12
N PHE A 218 20.29 -11.15 -12.34
CA PHE A 218 20.32 -10.20 -11.22
C PHE A 218 21.40 -10.70 -10.25
N PRO A 219 22.53 -10.00 -10.04
CA PRO A 219 23.31 -10.26 -8.84
C PRO A 219 22.43 -9.79 -7.68
N SER A 220 21.92 -10.74 -6.90
CA SER A 220 21.30 -10.39 -5.62
C SER A 220 22.33 -9.56 -4.85
N LEU A 221 21.95 -8.37 -4.39
CA LEU A 221 22.83 -7.50 -3.59
C LEU A 221 22.96 -7.99 -2.13
N ILE A 222 22.43 -9.18 -1.84
CA ILE A 222 22.38 -9.81 -0.52
C ILE A 222 23.75 -10.33 -0.03
N PRO A 223 24.68 -10.87 -0.85
CA PRO A 223 25.98 -11.32 -0.34
C PRO A 223 26.95 -10.16 -0.10
N THR A 224 26.76 -8.99 -0.75
CA THR A 224 27.67 -7.84 -0.62
C THR A 224 27.69 -7.22 0.77
N VAL A 225 26.56 -7.23 1.49
CA VAL A 225 26.47 -6.65 2.83
C VAL A 225 27.05 -7.62 3.88
N SER A 226 26.84 -8.93 3.71
CA SER A 226 27.34 -9.95 4.64
C SER A 226 28.87 -10.06 4.61
N ILE A 227 29.49 -9.90 3.44
CA ILE A 227 30.95 -9.92 3.28
C ILE A 227 31.61 -8.70 3.93
N SER A 228 30.96 -7.52 3.88
CA SER A 228 31.48 -6.27 4.47
C SER A 228 31.59 -6.32 6.01
N VAL A 229 30.62 -6.95 6.69
CA VAL A 229 30.63 -7.07 8.16
C VAL A 229 31.70 -8.06 8.64
N CYS A 230 31.94 -9.14 7.88
CA CYS A 230 32.99 -10.10 8.22
C CYS A 230 34.39 -9.48 8.15
N PHE A 231 34.69 -8.65 7.15
CA PHE A 231 36.00 -8.01 7.02
C PHE A 231 36.27 -6.95 8.08
N THR A 232 35.25 -6.20 8.51
CA THR A 232 35.39 -5.22 9.59
C THR A 232 35.64 -5.91 10.94
N LEU A 233 34.94 -6.99 11.26
CA LEU A 233 35.20 -7.77 12.48
C LEU A 233 36.60 -8.40 12.48
N LEU A 234 37.04 -9.00 11.37
CA LEU A 234 38.38 -9.58 11.25
C LEU A 234 39.48 -8.52 11.42
N GLY A 235 39.30 -7.34 10.84
CA GLY A 235 40.22 -6.21 11.00
C GLY A 235 40.38 -5.79 12.46
N VAL A 236 39.27 -5.70 13.21
CA VAL A 236 39.29 -5.37 14.65
C VAL A 236 40.02 -6.43 15.47
N PHE A 237 39.77 -7.71 15.22
CA PHE A 237 40.48 -8.79 15.93
C PHE A 237 41.99 -8.80 15.68
N ILE A 238 42.41 -8.54 14.44
CA ILE A 238 43.83 -8.45 14.08
C ILE A 238 44.50 -7.25 14.79
N LEU A 239 43.87 -6.07 14.74
CA LEU A 239 44.37 -4.88 15.43
C LEU A 239 44.48 -5.10 16.96
N GLN A 240 43.47 -5.72 17.56
CA GLN A 240 43.46 -6.03 18.99
C GLN A 240 44.59 -7.01 19.36
N PHE A 241 44.86 -8.02 18.52
CA PHE A 241 45.96 -8.97 18.73
C PHE A 241 47.33 -8.28 18.68
N PHE A 242 47.55 -7.38 17.71
CA PHE A 242 48.81 -6.63 17.62
C PHE A 242 48.98 -5.64 18.78
N LEU A 243 47.93 -4.93 19.16
CA LEU A 243 47.96 -4.04 20.33
C LEU A 243 48.28 -4.83 21.61
N TYR A 244 47.61 -5.97 21.83
CA TYR A 244 47.90 -6.84 22.98
C TYR A 244 49.36 -7.32 22.98
N LYS A 245 49.88 -7.77 21.83
CA LYS A 245 51.25 -8.25 21.71
C LYS A 245 52.29 -7.15 21.94
N VAL A 246 52.06 -5.94 21.41
CA VAL A 246 52.95 -4.78 21.58
C VAL A 246 52.93 -4.30 23.03
N ILE A 247 51.74 -4.16 23.64
CA ILE A 247 51.60 -3.77 25.04
C ILE A 247 52.29 -4.79 25.95
N LYS A 248 52.10 -6.09 25.71
CA LYS A 248 52.76 -7.15 26.49
C LYS A 248 54.29 -7.14 26.35
N ASN A 249 54.83 -6.74 25.20
CA ASN A 249 56.29 -6.63 24.98
C ASN A 249 56.89 -5.31 25.48
N VAL A 250 56.09 -4.30 25.82
CA VAL A 250 56.56 -3.00 26.35
C VAL A 250 56.43 -2.93 27.87
N LEU A 251 55.56 -3.74 28.48
CA LEU A 251 55.29 -3.76 29.93
C LEU A 251 55.90 -4.96 30.69
N LEU A 252 56.82 -5.70 30.07
CA LEU A 252 57.57 -6.81 30.68
C LEU A 252 59.08 -6.65 30.43
#